data_AF-A0A497XXA1-F1
#
_entry.id   AF-A0A497XXA1-F1
#
_cell.length_a   1.000
_cell.length_b   1.000
_cell.length_c   1.000
_cell.angle_alpha   90.00
_cell.angle_beta   90.00
_cell.angle_gamma   90.00
#
_symmetry.space_group_name_H-M   'P 1'
#
loop_
_entity.id
_entity.type
_entity.pdbx_description
1 polymer ?
#
loop_
_entity_poly.entity_id
_entity_poly.type
_entity_poly.pdbx_seq_one_letter_code
_entity_poly.pdbx_strand_id
1 'polypeptide(L)'
;MQYLMNPIEHHLDKGFGITANAYYKSAEHLTTNPFEYYNVTQQAEMPQNFLYRHAIELYLKSIIVIFHKTLKIEYGTVPFDSDHPEIFSKGKWKKLYTCHHVNELYEYWLNKILLTNIETLNKLAPRGEWIETVRVTELLAIITKYDQDSAYFRYPITKNALYDNKKFTMQKFNPSQNLQSFVEEIKRQKSDTNSESFTTLFVDDEDNIIEAFKHEENVLSDVRDALKEVAFYFNCIHSMTRDTLCRGL
;
A
#
# COMPACT_ATOMS: atom_id res chain seq x y z
N MET A 1 7.06 -21.09 -12.45
CA MET A 1 6.00 -21.40 -11.46
C MET A 1 6.32 -22.58 -10.55
N GLN A 2 7.46 -23.26 -10.71
CA GLN A 2 7.82 -24.38 -9.82
C GLN A 2 7.98 -23.94 -8.36
N TYR A 3 8.35 -22.68 -8.11
CA TYR A 3 8.47 -22.13 -6.76
C TYR A 3 7.19 -22.22 -5.90
N LEU A 4 6.00 -22.20 -6.52
CA LEU A 4 4.72 -22.33 -5.80
C LEU A 4 4.58 -23.70 -5.10
N MET A 5 5.27 -24.72 -5.62
CA MET A 5 5.23 -26.09 -5.11
C MET A 5 6.41 -26.42 -4.20
N ASN A 6 7.39 -25.51 -4.07
CA ASN A 6 8.54 -25.71 -3.21
C ASN A 6 8.20 -25.29 -1.77
N PRO A 7 8.70 -26.01 -0.75
CA PRO A 7 8.68 -25.56 0.63
C PRO A 7 9.34 -24.18 0.79
N ILE A 8 8.78 -23.34 1.67
CA ILE A 8 9.20 -21.94 1.86
C ILE A 8 10.69 -21.83 2.25
N GLU A 9 11.19 -22.78 3.03
CA GLU A 9 12.58 -22.89 3.45
C GLU A 9 13.56 -23.05 2.29
N HIS A 10 13.10 -23.49 1.12
CA HIS A 10 13.91 -23.61 -0.10
C HIS A 10 13.78 -22.41 -1.03
N HIS A 11 12.93 -21.44 -0.70
CA HIS A 11 12.78 -20.25 -1.54
C HIS A 11 14.00 -19.34 -1.37
N LEU A 12 14.57 -18.91 -2.50
CA LEU A 12 15.76 -18.05 -2.53
C LEU A 12 15.60 -16.78 -1.67
N ASP A 13 14.39 -16.23 -1.69
CA ASP A 13 13.95 -15.02 -0.98
C ASP A 13 13.33 -15.29 0.39
N LYS A 14 13.44 -16.53 0.91
CA LYS A 14 12.92 -16.94 2.21
C LYS A 14 11.40 -16.80 2.35
N GLY A 15 10.68 -16.95 1.24
CA GLY A 15 9.23 -16.98 1.22
C GLY A 15 8.56 -15.61 1.13
N PHE A 16 9.32 -14.52 1.07
CA PHE A 16 8.73 -13.19 1.00
C PHE A 16 7.77 -13.05 -0.19
N GLY A 17 8.17 -13.49 -1.38
CA GLY A 17 7.39 -13.34 -2.60
C GLY A 17 6.12 -14.19 -2.62
N ILE A 18 6.17 -15.44 -2.12
CA ILE A 18 4.97 -16.28 -2.04
C ILE A 18 3.97 -15.71 -1.02
N THR A 19 4.45 -15.20 0.11
CA THR A 19 3.59 -14.53 1.10
C THR A 19 3.03 -13.22 0.53
N ALA A 20 3.82 -12.46 -0.23
CA ALA A 20 3.35 -11.26 -0.92
C ALA A 20 2.20 -11.55 -1.89
N ASN A 21 2.28 -12.65 -2.66
CA ASN A 21 1.18 -13.09 -3.52
C ASN A 21 -0.09 -13.38 -2.73
N ALA A 22 0.01 -14.03 -1.58
CA ALA A 22 -1.14 -14.32 -0.73
C ALA A 22 -1.80 -13.01 -0.27
N TYR A 23 -1.03 -12.05 0.24
CA TYR A 23 -1.54 -10.72 0.62
C TYR A 23 -2.20 -9.99 -0.56
N TYR A 24 -1.54 -9.98 -1.73
CA TYR A 24 -2.07 -9.36 -2.95
C TYR A 24 -3.40 -9.99 -3.37
N LYS A 25 -3.47 -11.33 -3.42
CA LYS A 25 -4.68 -12.06 -3.82
C LYS A 25 -5.82 -11.91 -2.82
N SER A 26 -5.51 -11.87 -1.52
CA SER A 26 -6.50 -11.56 -0.49
C SER A 26 -7.05 -10.14 -0.63
N ALA A 27 -6.19 -9.16 -0.93
CA ALA A 27 -6.62 -7.79 -1.18
C ALA A 27 -7.53 -7.70 -2.42
N GLU A 28 -7.14 -8.34 -3.54
CA GLU A 28 -7.98 -8.41 -4.75
C GLU A 28 -9.33 -9.06 -4.47
N HIS A 29 -9.34 -10.14 -3.69
CA HIS A 29 -10.58 -10.83 -3.33
C HIS A 29 -11.52 -9.93 -2.53
N LEU A 30 -11.01 -9.24 -1.50
CA LEU A 30 -11.82 -8.30 -0.69
C LEU A 30 -12.36 -7.14 -1.53
N THR A 31 -11.58 -6.61 -2.47
CA THR A 31 -12.03 -5.52 -3.35
C THR A 31 -13.10 -5.96 -4.35
N THR A 32 -13.08 -7.22 -4.79
CA THR A 32 -13.97 -7.74 -5.85
C THR A 32 -15.16 -8.54 -5.35
N ASN A 33 -15.08 -9.04 -4.11
CA ASN A 33 -16.11 -9.86 -3.48
C ASN A 33 -16.48 -9.24 -2.11
N PRO A 34 -17.05 -8.03 -2.08
CA PRO A 34 -17.53 -7.47 -0.83
C PRO A 34 -18.64 -8.40 -0.28
N PHE A 35 -18.47 -8.91 0.94
CA PHE A 35 -19.50 -9.70 1.60
C PHE A 35 -20.66 -8.80 2.04
N GLU A 36 -21.82 -9.41 2.27
CA GLU A 36 -23.02 -8.71 2.74
C GLU A 36 -22.67 -7.89 4.00
N TYR A 37 -22.99 -6.59 3.99
CA TYR A 37 -22.66 -5.63 5.05
C TYR A 37 -21.19 -5.18 5.18
N TYR A 38 -20.30 -5.49 4.24
CA TYR A 38 -18.92 -4.97 4.27
C TYR A 38 -18.88 -3.42 4.26
N ASN A 39 -19.66 -2.82 3.37
CA ASN A 39 -19.70 -1.36 3.13
C ASN A 39 -20.49 -0.57 4.19
N VAL A 40 -21.17 -1.23 5.15
CA VAL A 40 -21.87 -0.50 6.24
C VAL A 40 -20.95 -0.23 7.43
N THR A 41 -19.75 -0.78 7.45
CA THR A 41 -18.76 -0.49 8.50
C THR A 41 -17.95 0.75 8.15
N GLN A 42 -17.74 1.65 9.12
CA GLN A 42 -16.74 2.69 8.95
C GLN A 42 -15.38 2.04 8.76
N GLN A 43 -14.55 2.57 7.86
CA GLN A 43 -13.20 2.08 7.57
C GLN A 43 -13.12 0.75 6.80
N ALA A 44 -14.14 0.40 6.02
CA ALA A 44 -14.14 -0.80 5.18
C ALA A 44 -12.94 -0.87 4.22
N GLU A 45 -12.30 0.25 3.87
CA GLU A 45 -11.14 0.28 2.98
C GLU A 45 -9.82 -0.08 3.67
N MET A 46 -9.76 -0.05 5.00
CA MET A 46 -8.52 -0.24 5.75
C MET A 46 -7.92 -1.64 5.58
N PRO A 47 -8.69 -2.74 5.70
CA PRO A 47 -8.13 -4.08 5.52
C PRO A 47 -7.52 -4.29 4.13
N GLN A 48 -8.23 -3.91 3.06
CA GLN A 48 -7.70 -4.06 1.69
C GLN A 48 -6.44 -3.21 1.48
N ASN A 49 -6.42 -1.98 1.98
CA ASN A 49 -5.26 -1.09 1.86
C ASN A 49 -4.06 -1.64 2.63
N PHE A 50 -4.29 -2.17 3.83
CA PHE A 50 -3.26 -2.85 4.62
C PHE A 50 -2.65 -4.04 3.86
N LEU A 51 -3.49 -4.89 3.26
CA LEU A 51 -3.03 -6.08 2.54
C LEU A 51 -2.21 -5.71 1.29
N TYR A 52 -2.68 -4.78 0.44
CA TYR A 52 -1.90 -4.32 -0.72
C TYR A 52 -0.56 -3.72 -0.28
N ARG A 53 -0.58 -2.89 0.77
CA ARG A 53 0.61 -2.26 1.31
C ARG A 53 1.62 -3.28 1.84
N HIS A 54 1.15 -4.36 2.46
CA HIS A 54 2.01 -5.43 2.95
C HIS A 54 2.57 -6.28 1.79
N ALA A 55 1.76 -6.53 0.76
CA ALA A 55 2.23 -7.19 -0.46
C ALA A 55 3.40 -6.42 -1.10
N ILE A 56 3.30 -5.09 -1.25
CA ILE A 56 4.37 -4.25 -1.80
C ILE A 56 5.68 -4.41 -1.01
N GLU A 57 5.62 -4.34 0.33
CA GLU A 57 6.80 -4.51 1.18
C GLU A 57 7.46 -5.87 0.99
N LEU A 58 6.67 -6.93 0.97
CA LEU A 58 7.18 -8.29 0.82
C LEU A 58 7.72 -8.55 -0.58
N TYR A 59 7.10 -8.03 -1.64
CA TYR A 59 7.69 -8.09 -2.98
C TYR A 59 9.02 -7.35 -3.06
N LEU A 60 9.12 -6.15 -2.49
CA LEU A 60 10.38 -5.41 -2.46
C LEU A 60 11.46 -6.18 -1.71
N LYS A 61 11.16 -6.70 -0.51
CA LYS A 61 12.07 -7.55 0.27
C LYS A 61 12.50 -8.77 -0.53
N SER A 62 11.55 -9.42 -1.22
CA SER A 62 11.81 -10.57 -2.07
C SER A 62 12.79 -10.25 -3.19
N ILE A 63 12.48 -9.23 -4.00
CA ILE A 63 13.27 -8.85 -5.17
C ILE A 63 14.67 -8.39 -4.74
N ILE A 64 14.80 -7.65 -3.64
CA ILE A 64 16.11 -7.27 -3.08
C ILE A 64 16.95 -8.52 -2.82
N VAL A 65 16.43 -9.51 -2.10
CA VAL A 65 17.17 -10.75 -1.80
C VAL A 65 17.52 -11.52 -3.08
N ILE A 66 16.58 -11.62 -4.02
CA ILE A 66 16.82 -12.32 -5.30
C ILE A 66 17.96 -11.66 -6.06
N PHE A 67 17.95 -10.34 -6.20
CA PHE A 67 18.99 -9.64 -6.96
C PHE A 67 20.36 -9.79 -6.29
N HIS A 68 20.46 -9.61 -4.97
CA HIS A 68 21.73 -9.81 -4.26
C HIS A 68 22.28 -11.22 -4.50
N LYS A 69 21.45 -12.25 -4.34
CA LYS A 69 21.89 -13.65 -4.51
C LYS A 69 22.22 -14.02 -5.96
N THR A 70 21.40 -13.60 -6.90
CA THR A 70 21.58 -13.96 -8.33
C THR A 70 22.74 -13.21 -8.97
N LEU A 71 22.96 -11.95 -8.59
CA LEU A 71 24.05 -11.11 -9.08
C LEU A 71 25.33 -11.24 -8.25
N LYS A 72 25.29 -11.97 -7.13
CA LYS A 72 26.38 -12.11 -6.14
C LYS A 72 26.89 -10.75 -5.64
N ILE A 73 25.95 -9.84 -5.39
CA ILE A 73 26.24 -8.51 -4.84
C ILE A 73 26.20 -8.63 -3.32
N GLU A 74 27.31 -8.32 -2.65
CA GLU A 74 27.32 -8.24 -1.19
C GLU A 74 26.30 -7.21 -0.70
N TYR A 75 25.63 -7.45 0.43
CA TYR A 75 24.71 -6.45 0.95
C TYR A 75 25.50 -5.22 1.39
N GLY A 76 26.21 -5.34 2.50
CA GLY A 76 27.02 -4.27 3.07
C GLY A 76 28.05 -4.85 4.02
N THR A 77 27.60 -5.21 5.22
CA THR A 77 28.49 -5.83 6.23
C THR A 77 28.44 -7.36 6.21
N VAL A 78 27.51 -7.92 5.45
CA VAL A 78 27.27 -9.37 5.33
C VAL A 78 27.30 -9.81 3.87
N PRO A 79 27.65 -11.09 3.62
CA PRO A 79 27.76 -11.59 2.27
C PRO A 79 26.40 -11.76 1.57
N PHE A 80 26.39 -11.86 0.24
CA PHE A 80 25.22 -11.93 -0.64
C PHE A 80 24.30 -13.12 -0.32
N ASP A 81 24.87 -14.20 0.23
CA ASP A 81 24.18 -15.43 0.61
C ASP A 81 23.75 -15.45 2.09
N SER A 82 23.97 -14.37 2.84
CA SER A 82 23.68 -14.29 4.27
C SER A 82 22.22 -14.63 4.63
N ASP A 83 22.07 -15.34 5.74
CA ASP A 83 20.76 -15.59 6.37
C ASP A 83 20.16 -14.34 7.03
N HIS A 84 20.92 -13.25 7.10
CA HIS A 84 20.49 -11.98 7.64
C HIS A 84 20.73 -10.83 6.64
N PRO A 85 20.00 -10.78 5.51
CA PRO A 85 20.13 -9.72 4.51
C PRO A 85 19.98 -8.33 5.12
N GLU A 86 20.69 -7.38 4.53
CA GLU A 86 20.71 -5.98 4.96
C GLU A 86 20.27 -5.05 3.83
N ILE A 87 19.87 -3.83 4.18
CA ILE A 87 19.66 -2.75 3.22
C ILE A 87 20.36 -1.48 3.71
N PHE A 88 20.78 -0.65 2.77
CA PHE A 88 21.31 0.66 3.07
C PHE A 88 20.20 1.69 3.03
N SER A 89 19.97 2.38 4.15
CA SER A 89 18.92 3.37 4.25
C SER A 89 19.31 4.42 5.28
N LYS A 90 19.08 5.70 4.94
CA LYS A 90 19.39 6.85 5.82
C LYS A 90 20.83 6.81 6.36
N GLY A 91 21.79 6.48 5.48
CA GLY A 91 23.22 6.49 5.81
C GLY A 91 23.74 5.29 6.59
N LYS A 92 22.90 4.27 6.88
CA LYS A 92 23.32 3.09 7.66
C LYS A 92 22.80 1.78 7.05
N TRP A 93 23.57 0.72 7.28
CA TRP A 93 23.14 -0.65 7.05
C TRP A 93 22.21 -1.10 8.17
N LYS A 94 21.15 -1.81 7.80
CA LYS A 94 20.19 -2.39 8.74
C LYS A 94 19.64 -3.69 8.22
N LYS A 95 19.24 -4.58 9.12
CA LYS A 95 18.59 -5.85 8.78
C LYS A 95 17.32 -5.60 7.97
N LEU A 96 17.21 -6.26 6.82
CA LEU A 96 16.07 -6.16 5.90
C LEU A 96 14.73 -6.42 6.62
N TYR A 97 14.67 -7.42 7.49
CA TYR A 97 13.46 -7.81 8.23
C TYR A 97 12.90 -6.69 9.12
N THR A 98 13.77 -5.82 9.62
CA THR A 98 13.39 -4.71 10.51
C THR A 98 12.96 -3.46 9.74
N CYS A 99 13.19 -3.42 8.42
CA CYS A 99 12.72 -2.33 7.61
C CYS A 99 11.28 -2.58 7.18
N HIS A 100 10.39 -1.70 7.61
CA HIS A 100 8.99 -1.70 7.17
C HIS A 100 8.68 -0.47 6.31
N HIS A 101 9.64 0.39 6.01
CA HIS A 101 9.38 1.60 5.23
C HIS A 101 9.47 1.28 3.74
N VAL A 102 8.34 1.35 3.04
CA VAL A 102 8.26 0.98 1.60
C VAL A 102 9.13 1.88 0.75
N ASN A 103 9.12 3.19 1.02
CA ASN A 103 9.98 4.15 0.31
C ASN A 103 11.47 3.81 0.45
N GLU A 104 11.91 3.42 1.65
CA GLU A 104 13.32 3.07 1.87
C GLU A 104 13.72 1.76 1.18
N LEU A 105 12.81 0.77 1.17
CA LEU A 105 13.02 -0.49 0.44
C LEU A 105 13.08 -0.23 -1.07
N TYR A 106 12.15 0.58 -1.57
CA TYR A 106 12.03 0.94 -2.96
C TYR A 106 13.24 1.75 -3.46
N GLU A 107 13.64 2.78 -2.72
CA GLU A 107 14.82 3.59 -3.07
C GLU A 107 16.09 2.74 -3.10
N TYR A 108 16.25 1.81 -2.15
CA TYR A 108 17.38 0.89 -2.13
C TYR A 108 17.34 -0.04 -3.35
N TRP A 109 16.21 -0.71 -3.59
CA TRP A 109 16.04 -1.58 -4.75
C TRP A 109 16.32 -0.84 -6.07
N LEU A 110 15.67 0.30 -6.30
CA LEU A 110 15.78 1.05 -7.54
C LEU A 110 17.21 1.57 -7.75
N ASN A 111 17.71 2.37 -6.80
CA ASN A 111 18.92 3.17 -7.00
C ASN A 111 20.22 2.44 -6.68
N LYS A 112 20.18 1.39 -5.84
CA LYS A 112 21.39 0.65 -5.42
C LYS A 112 21.51 -0.73 -6.05
N ILE A 113 20.42 -1.27 -6.59
CA ILE A 113 20.43 -2.61 -7.15
C ILE A 113 20.01 -2.58 -8.63
N LEU A 114 18.80 -2.12 -8.97
CA LEU A 114 18.27 -2.21 -10.32
C LEU A 114 19.07 -1.35 -11.31
N LEU A 115 19.09 -0.03 -11.12
CA LEU A 115 19.68 0.89 -12.09
C LEU A 115 21.19 0.70 -12.23
N THR A 116 21.89 0.39 -11.13
CA THR A 116 23.34 0.19 -11.14
C THR A 116 23.77 -1.12 -11.81
N ASN A 117 22.86 -2.08 -11.99
CA ASN A 117 23.16 -3.40 -12.55
C ASN A 117 22.37 -3.72 -13.82
N ILE A 118 21.75 -2.72 -14.45
CA ILE A 118 20.85 -2.93 -15.60
C ILE A 118 21.52 -3.64 -16.78
N GLU A 119 22.80 -3.31 -17.06
CA GLU A 119 23.55 -3.98 -18.13
C GLU A 119 23.81 -5.46 -17.84
N THR A 120 24.13 -5.78 -16.59
CA THR A 120 24.34 -7.17 -16.13
C THR A 120 23.04 -7.95 -16.19
N LEU A 121 21.93 -7.34 -15.76
CA LEU A 121 20.59 -7.92 -15.81
C LEU A 121 20.17 -8.23 -17.25
N ASN A 122 20.39 -7.29 -18.19
CA ASN A 122 20.12 -7.50 -19.61
C ASN A 122 20.93 -8.65 -20.22
N LYS A 123 22.16 -8.88 -19.74
CA LYS A 123 23.01 -10.01 -20.19
C LYS A 123 22.56 -11.34 -19.59
N LEU A 124 22.26 -11.38 -18.29
CA LEU A 124 21.90 -12.60 -17.56
C LEU A 124 20.47 -13.06 -17.85
N ALA A 125 19.56 -12.11 -18.03
CA ALA A 125 18.14 -12.32 -18.22
C ALA A 125 17.60 -11.38 -19.31
N PRO A 126 17.94 -11.64 -20.58
CA PRO A 126 17.60 -10.77 -21.72
C PRO A 126 16.10 -10.71 -22.03
N ARG A 127 15.30 -11.62 -21.47
CA ARG A 127 13.82 -11.60 -21.56
C ARG A 127 13.17 -10.73 -20.47
N GLY A 128 13.95 -10.21 -19.52
CA GLY A 128 13.46 -9.35 -18.47
C GLY A 128 13.37 -7.90 -18.93
N GLU A 129 12.24 -7.27 -18.69
CA GLU A 129 12.03 -5.83 -18.91
C GLU A 129 12.40 -5.08 -17.63
N TRP A 130 13.69 -4.74 -17.50
CA TRP A 130 14.26 -4.08 -16.31
C TRP A 130 14.01 -2.57 -16.29
N ILE A 131 12.76 -2.16 -16.46
CA ILE A 131 12.36 -0.74 -16.55
C ILE A 131 11.52 -0.36 -15.33
N GLU A 132 11.91 0.72 -14.67
CA GLU A 132 11.07 1.42 -13.71
C GLU A 132 10.29 2.52 -14.42
N THR A 133 9.02 2.70 -14.04
CA THR A 133 8.16 3.72 -14.65
C THR A 133 7.99 4.88 -13.68
N VAL A 134 8.20 6.11 -14.15
CA VAL A 134 7.99 7.35 -13.37
C VAL A 134 6.67 7.34 -12.59
N ARG A 135 5.64 6.72 -13.17
CA ARG A 135 4.34 6.47 -12.55
C ARG A 135 4.42 5.74 -11.20
N VAL A 136 5.21 4.67 -11.08
CA VAL A 136 5.36 3.92 -9.82
C VAL A 136 6.02 4.78 -8.75
N THR A 137 7.06 5.55 -9.12
CA THR A 137 7.68 6.54 -8.22
C THR A 137 6.65 7.55 -7.69
N GLU A 138 5.83 8.13 -8.57
CA GLU A 138 4.80 9.11 -8.21
C GLU A 138 3.74 8.51 -7.26
N LEU A 139 3.27 7.29 -7.55
CA LEU A 139 2.29 6.60 -6.72
C LEU A 139 2.84 6.20 -5.35
N LEU A 140 4.11 5.81 -5.27
CA LEU A 140 4.76 5.53 -4.00
C LEU A 140 4.86 6.77 -3.11
N ALA A 141 5.00 7.97 -3.69
CA ALA A 141 4.94 9.21 -2.93
C ALA A 141 3.55 9.42 -2.30
N ILE A 142 2.47 9.08 -3.01
CA ILE A 142 1.09 9.10 -2.46
C ILE A 142 0.98 8.12 -1.29
N ILE A 143 1.41 6.87 -1.47
CA ILE A 143 1.36 5.84 -0.41
C ILE A 143 2.13 6.29 0.82
N THR A 144 3.34 6.79 0.63
CA THR A 144 4.23 7.22 1.72
C THR A 144 3.71 8.46 2.42
N LYS A 145 2.94 9.33 1.75
CA LYS A 145 2.30 10.49 2.38
C LYS A 145 1.31 10.05 3.48
N TYR A 146 0.60 8.94 3.28
CA TYR A 146 -0.34 8.40 4.26
C TYR A 146 0.34 7.47 5.27
N ASP A 147 1.18 6.54 4.81
CA ASP A 147 1.70 5.44 5.62
C ASP A 147 3.24 5.37 5.65
N GLN A 148 3.88 6.35 6.29
CA GLN A 148 5.34 6.33 6.48
C GLN A 148 5.79 5.19 7.39
N ASP A 149 5.09 4.98 8.52
CA ASP A 149 5.53 4.11 9.62
C ASP A 149 4.85 2.72 9.62
N SER A 150 4.19 2.34 8.52
CA SER A 150 3.41 1.09 8.42
C SER A 150 2.19 1.05 9.36
N ALA A 151 1.82 2.14 10.03
CA ALA A 151 0.78 2.18 11.06
C ALA A 151 -0.58 2.64 10.55
N TYR A 152 -0.63 3.39 9.44
CA TYR A 152 -1.81 4.14 9.02
C TYR A 152 -3.01 3.24 8.78
N PHE A 153 -2.84 2.15 8.02
CA PHE A 153 -3.91 1.21 7.67
C PHE A 153 -4.21 0.16 8.76
N ARG A 154 -3.49 0.18 9.89
CA ARG A 154 -3.68 -0.78 10.98
C ARG A 154 -4.45 -0.21 12.16
N TYR A 155 -4.22 1.08 12.45
CA TYR A 155 -4.77 1.73 13.65
C TYR A 155 -5.70 2.87 13.25
N PRO A 156 -6.86 3.01 13.91
CA PRO A 156 -7.77 4.13 13.66
C PRO A 156 -7.08 5.48 13.88
N ILE A 157 -6.33 5.60 14.97
CA ILE A 157 -5.58 6.80 15.37
C ILE A 157 -4.09 6.49 15.34
N THR A 158 -3.30 7.36 14.73
CA THR A 158 -1.85 7.26 14.60
C THR A 158 -1.16 8.52 15.10
N LYS A 159 0.14 8.64 14.83
CA LYS A 159 0.89 9.86 15.13
C LYS A 159 0.48 11.04 14.24
N ASN A 160 -0.27 10.80 13.16
CA ASN A 160 -0.64 11.82 12.19
C ASN A 160 -2.16 12.05 12.16
N ALA A 161 -2.65 12.73 13.19
CA ALA A 161 -4.07 13.03 13.40
C ALA A 161 -4.73 13.71 12.18
N LEU A 162 -3.99 14.53 11.43
CA LEU A 162 -4.48 15.21 10.25
C LEU A 162 -4.96 14.23 9.16
N TYR A 163 -4.27 13.11 9.00
CA TYR A 163 -4.67 12.08 8.04
C TYR A 163 -5.60 11.04 8.66
N ASP A 164 -5.58 10.84 9.98
CA ASP A 164 -6.49 9.88 10.63
C ASP A 164 -7.95 10.22 10.36
N ASN A 165 -8.31 11.52 10.37
CA ASN A 165 -9.66 11.97 10.04
C ASN A 165 -10.13 11.53 8.65
N LYS A 166 -9.22 11.38 7.68
CA LYS A 166 -9.56 10.96 6.31
C LYS A 166 -9.97 9.49 6.20
N LYS A 167 -9.80 8.69 7.25
CA LYS A 167 -10.17 7.26 7.27
C LYS A 167 -11.66 7.04 7.49
N PHE A 168 -12.35 8.01 8.07
CA PHE A 168 -13.74 7.83 8.51
C PHE A 168 -14.70 8.27 7.41
N THR A 169 -15.72 7.47 7.13
CA THR A 169 -16.77 7.86 6.18
C THR A 169 -17.64 9.00 6.73
N MET A 170 -17.73 9.17 8.05
CA MET A 170 -18.41 10.32 8.67
C MET A 170 -17.42 11.48 8.86
N GLN A 171 -17.52 12.50 8.01
CA GLN A 171 -16.65 13.68 8.01
C GLN A 171 -17.32 14.87 8.69
N LYS A 172 -16.62 15.51 9.63
CA LYS A 172 -17.08 16.73 10.29
C LYS A 172 -17.17 17.87 9.28
N PHE A 173 -18.25 18.65 9.31
CA PHE A 173 -18.41 19.85 8.49
C PHE A 173 -19.08 20.97 9.30
N ASN A 174 -19.10 22.18 8.74
CA ASN A 174 -19.72 23.35 9.37
C ASN A 174 -21.07 23.62 8.68
N PRO A 175 -22.21 23.34 9.34
CA PRO A 175 -23.53 23.61 8.80
C PRO A 175 -23.96 25.06 9.11
N SER A 176 -25.13 25.43 8.61
CA SER A 176 -25.89 26.57 9.15
C SER A 176 -26.10 26.42 10.67
N GLN A 177 -26.17 27.53 11.42
CA GLN A 177 -26.01 27.53 12.89
C GLN A 177 -27.09 26.77 13.67
N ASN A 178 -28.33 26.71 13.16
CA ASN A 178 -29.45 26.05 13.84
C ASN A 178 -30.17 25.05 12.92
N LEU A 179 -30.90 24.11 13.53
CA LEU A 179 -31.57 23.03 12.81
C LEU A 179 -32.51 23.54 11.70
N GLN A 180 -33.30 24.58 11.97
CA GLN A 180 -34.25 25.12 11.01
C GLN A 180 -33.55 25.67 9.76
N SER A 181 -32.48 26.45 9.96
CA SER A 181 -31.70 27.02 8.86
C SER A 181 -31.03 25.94 8.00
N PHE A 182 -30.55 24.86 8.62
CA PHE A 182 -29.95 23.74 7.90
C PHE A 182 -30.99 22.95 7.07
N VAL A 183 -32.20 22.75 7.61
CA VAL A 183 -33.29 22.13 6.84
C VAL A 183 -33.65 22.96 5.60
N GLU A 184 -33.70 24.28 5.73
CA GLU A 184 -33.96 25.18 4.61
C GLU A 184 -32.82 25.18 3.58
N GLU A 185 -31.56 25.06 4.03
CA GLU A 185 -30.40 24.88 3.16
C GLU A 185 -30.52 23.61 2.30
N ILE A 186 -30.84 22.46 2.92
CA ILE A 186 -31.03 21.20 2.20
C ILE A 186 -32.17 21.30 1.18
N LYS A 187 -33.31 21.91 1.56
CA LYS A 187 -34.45 22.09 0.65
C LYS A 187 -34.08 22.89 -0.59
N ARG A 188 -33.21 23.89 -0.46
CA ARG A 188 -32.70 24.70 -1.59
C ARG A 188 -31.75 23.91 -2.48
N GLN A 189 -30.95 23.01 -1.92
CA GLN A 189 -29.96 22.21 -2.67
C GLN A 189 -30.56 21.01 -3.41
N LYS A 190 -31.77 20.56 -3.03
CA LYS A 190 -32.47 19.43 -3.66
C LYS A 190 -32.89 19.63 -5.13
N SER A 191 -32.49 20.71 -5.82
CA SER A 191 -32.87 20.96 -7.21
C SER A 191 -32.03 20.23 -8.27
N ASP A 192 -30.83 19.71 -7.97
CA ASP A 192 -29.90 19.31 -9.05
C ASP A 192 -29.15 17.96 -8.89
N THR A 193 -29.31 17.18 -7.82
CA THR A 193 -28.57 15.91 -7.66
C THR A 193 -29.37 14.78 -7.02
N ASN A 194 -29.51 13.67 -7.75
CA ASN A 194 -30.15 12.40 -7.34
C ASN A 194 -29.35 11.58 -6.31
N SER A 195 -28.37 12.15 -5.61
CA SER A 195 -27.59 11.41 -4.60
C SER A 195 -28.24 11.51 -3.23
N GLU A 196 -28.62 10.37 -2.66
CA GLU A 196 -28.98 10.28 -1.24
C GLU A 196 -27.76 10.63 -0.39
N SER A 197 -27.91 11.55 0.57
CA SER A 197 -26.84 11.92 1.50
C SER A 197 -27.28 11.67 2.93
N PHE A 198 -26.42 11.03 3.72
CA PHE A 198 -26.64 10.80 5.14
C PHE A 198 -25.89 11.85 5.97
N THR A 199 -26.61 12.52 6.85
CA THR A 199 -26.04 13.55 7.75
C THR A 199 -26.46 13.25 9.18
N THR A 200 -25.51 13.35 10.12
CA THR A 200 -25.76 13.29 11.56
C THR A 200 -25.51 14.67 12.17
N LEU A 201 -26.48 15.17 12.93
CA LEU A 201 -26.40 16.44 13.64
C LEU A 201 -26.46 16.18 15.14
N PHE A 202 -25.58 16.83 15.88
CA PHE A 202 -25.67 16.96 17.32
C PHE A 202 -26.20 18.36 17.61
N VAL A 203 -27.29 18.43 18.36
CA VAL A 203 -27.94 19.69 18.75
C VAL A 203 -27.97 19.82 20.27
N ASP A 204 -27.97 21.06 20.77
CA ASP A 204 -28.23 21.36 22.17
C ASP A 204 -29.75 21.46 22.46
N ASP A 205 -30.11 21.77 23.70
CA ASP A 205 -31.49 21.92 24.15
C ASP A 205 -32.24 23.11 23.49
N GLU A 206 -31.51 23.99 22.79
CA GLU A 206 -32.03 25.16 22.08
C GLU A 206 -32.05 24.97 20.55
N ASP A 207 -31.88 23.73 20.05
CA ASP A 207 -31.78 23.37 18.64
C ASP A 207 -30.60 24.02 17.87
N ASN A 208 -29.58 24.52 18.60
CA ASN A 208 -28.33 24.97 17.99
C ASN A 208 -27.50 23.75 17.60
N ILE A 209 -26.88 23.78 16.41
CA ILE A 209 -26.04 22.67 15.96
C ILE A 209 -24.65 22.82 16.59
N ILE A 210 -24.30 21.87 17.46
CA ILE A 210 -22.99 21.83 18.14
C ILE A 210 -21.96 21.07 17.30
N GLU A 211 -22.36 20.00 16.61
CA GLU A 211 -21.52 19.25 15.68
C GLU A 211 -22.34 18.68 14.52
N ALA A 212 -21.72 18.56 13.35
CA ALA A 212 -22.35 17.95 12.21
C ALA A 212 -21.37 17.10 11.42
N PHE A 213 -21.87 15.96 10.96
CA PHE A 213 -21.11 14.97 10.20
C PHE A 213 -21.89 14.58 8.96
N LYS A 214 -21.21 14.54 7.82
CA LYS A 214 -21.77 14.04 6.56
C LYS A 214 -21.09 12.73 6.17
N HIS A 215 -21.86 11.82 5.59
CA HIS A 215 -21.34 10.58 5.05
C HIS A 215 -20.65 10.83 3.70
N GLU A 216 -19.40 10.42 3.60
CA GLU A 216 -18.58 10.39 2.40
C GLU A 216 -18.36 8.93 2.00
N GLU A 217 -18.93 8.52 0.87
CA GLU A 217 -18.92 7.11 0.43
C GLU A 217 -17.54 6.62 -0.01
N ASN A 218 -16.67 7.52 -0.47
CA ASN A 218 -15.39 7.17 -1.07
C ASN A 218 -14.24 7.87 -0.33
N VAL A 219 -13.86 7.32 0.81
CA VAL A 219 -12.67 7.76 1.52
C VAL A 219 -11.43 7.02 1.01
N LEU A 220 -10.27 7.69 1.06
CA LEU A 220 -8.96 7.10 0.73
C LEU A 220 -8.84 6.52 -0.69
N SER A 221 -9.67 6.94 -1.65
CA SER A 221 -9.64 6.43 -3.02
C SER A 221 -8.29 6.64 -3.71
N ASP A 222 -7.69 7.81 -3.51
CA ASP A 222 -6.38 8.18 -4.04
C ASP A 222 -5.27 7.18 -3.63
N VAL A 223 -5.19 6.88 -2.33
CA VAL A 223 -4.16 5.98 -1.81
C VAL A 223 -4.50 4.52 -2.06
N ARG A 224 -5.78 4.14 -2.05
CA ARG A 224 -6.24 2.79 -2.41
C ARG A 224 -5.84 2.45 -3.85
N ASP A 225 -6.12 3.35 -4.77
CA ASP A 225 -5.86 3.12 -6.19
C ASP A 225 -4.34 3.09 -6.45
N ALA A 226 -3.58 3.98 -5.79
CA ALA A 226 -2.11 3.93 -5.79
C ALA A 226 -1.56 2.60 -5.25
N LEU A 227 -2.07 2.13 -4.11
CA LEU A 227 -1.67 0.84 -3.51
C LEU A 227 -1.93 -0.33 -4.47
N LYS A 228 -3.11 -0.36 -5.10
CA LYS A 228 -3.47 -1.42 -6.04
C LYS A 228 -2.55 -1.44 -7.26
N GLU A 229 -2.30 -0.28 -7.87
CA GLU A 229 -1.47 -0.17 -9.06
C GLU A 229 0.01 -0.53 -8.76
N VAL A 230 0.55 -0.04 -7.65
CA VAL A 230 1.93 -0.35 -7.23
C VAL A 230 2.07 -1.82 -6.82
N ALA A 231 1.08 -2.39 -6.13
CA ALA A 231 1.10 -3.82 -5.77
C ALA A 231 1.03 -4.72 -7.02
N PHE A 232 0.23 -4.34 -8.02
CA PHE A 232 0.18 -5.04 -9.31
C PHE A 232 1.52 -4.95 -10.04
N TYR A 233 2.14 -3.77 -10.10
CA TYR A 233 3.47 -3.60 -10.68
C TYR A 233 4.49 -4.53 -10.03
N PHE A 234 4.55 -4.58 -8.69
CA PHE A 234 5.50 -5.45 -7.99
C PHE A 234 5.18 -6.94 -8.10
N ASN A 235 3.90 -7.32 -8.19
CA ASN A 235 3.50 -8.68 -8.52
C ASN A 235 4.05 -9.10 -9.91
N CYS A 236 3.96 -8.21 -10.90
CA CYS A 236 4.49 -8.44 -12.25
C CYS A 236 6.03 -8.49 -12.27
N ILE A 237 6.71 -7.52 -11.66
CA ILE A 237 8.18 -7.49 -11.57
C ILE A 237 8.71 -8.71 -10.81
N HIS A 238 8.07 -9.10 -9.70
CA HIS A 238 8.46 -10.30 -8.95
C HIS A 238 8.28 -11.56 -9.81
N SER A 239 7.16 -11.70 -10.50
CA SER A 239 6.90 -12.83 -11.39
C SER A 239 7.92 -12.92 -12.53
N MET A 240 8.23 -11.78 -13.16
CA MET A 240 9.26 -11.68 -14.20
C MET A 240 10.65 -12.04 -13.64
N THR A 241 11.01 -11.50 -12.48
CA THR A 241 12.27 -11.77 -11.77
C THR A 241 12.43 -13.27 -11.51
N ARG A 242 11.37 -13.92 -11.03
CA ARG A 242 11.35 -15.38 -10.79
C ARG A 242 11.51 -16.18 -12.08
N ASP A 243 10.79 -15.83 -13.14
CA ASP A 243 10.89 -16.56 -14.41
C ASP A 243 12.29 -16.41 -15.05
N THR A 244 12.76 -15.18 -15.13
CA THR A 244 13.92 -14.82 -15.95
C THR A 244 15.25 -14.99 -15.24
N LEU A 245 15.36 -14.61 -13.96
CA LEU A 245 16.59 -14.74 -13.18
C LEU A 245 16.65 -16.06 -12.39
N CYS A 246 15.51 -16.55 -11.91
CA CYS A 246 15.46 -17.76 -11.08
C CYS A 246 15.04 -19.02 -11.86
N ARG A 247 14.81 -18.91 -13.18
CA ARG A 247 14.36 -20.03 -14.04
C ARG A 247 13.04 -20.66 -13.55
N GLY A 248 12.19 -19.84 -12.92
CA GLY A 248 10.89 -20.25 -12.40
C GLY A 248 10.89 -20.83 -10.98
N LEU A 249 12.05 -20.83 -10.30
CA LEU A 249 12.27 -21.24 -8.89
C LEU A 249 12.16 -20.10 -7.88
#